data_AF-A0A0V8T8E9-F1
#
_entry.id   AF-A0A0V8T8E9-F1
#
_cell.length_a   1.000
_cell.length_b   1.000
_cell.length_c   1.000
_cell.angle_alpha   90.00
_cell.angle_beta   90.00
_cell.angle_gamma   90.00
#
_symmetry.space_group_name_H-M   'P 1'
#
loop_
_entity.id
_entity.type
_entity.pdbx_description
1 polymer ?
#
loop_
_entity_poly.entity_id
_entity_poly.type
_entity_poly.pdbx_seq_one_letter_code
_entity_poly.pdbx_strand_id
1 'polypeptide(L)'
;MAGDVVAPVAPGRLGEAIPARDLMTYLDGLLTWLDDRRARLDALDAAAQATADAQRYTPDVVLALTVWQSVRTRADELLAVWDSGRVTEVERERLSQLVWGRVDTRAGAAPVSLPEALTLCDAMVSALRTRLAFDPDTADVVARLRGVRASLVRAEDLAGTDTAAHERVAGLRTREQRLSEQAARGGDVTGPLAELETQAAHAERDLMVAVSQRRSLARARVDAHTTAAALEAREPALHELAERCRREVVDPPRNAVPDVSRLGPVPEDRAGLDAYVARLDAVRRALDAAQDAYSEPLRERAELRYRVGQATTLAAGNGRDASPTVRAAHDEARAAVDATPCDVDLARALVEQYEHLARPLPGGQGGPR
;
A
#
# COMPACT_ATOMS: atom_id res chain seq x y z
N MET A 1 22.57 8.77 -22.67
CA MET A 1 22.71 8.48 -24.12
C MET A 1 24.08 9.00 -24.55
N ALA A 2 25.15 8.25 -24.27
CA ALA A 2 26.46 8.60 -24.82
C ALA A 2 26.41 8.31 -26.33
N GLY A 3 26.84 9.27 -27.16
CA GLY A 3 26.87 9.11 -28.61
C GLY A 3 27.78 7.95 -29.02
N ASP A 4 27.47 7.29 -30.12
CA ASP A 4 28.28 6.18 -30.62
C ASP A 4 29.64 6.72 -31.08
N VAL A 5 30.74 6.21 -30.50
CA VAL A 5 32.10 6.61 -30.86
C VAL A 5 32.48 5.94 -32.18
N VAL A 6 32.57 6.73 -33.25
CA VAL A 6 32.86 6.26 -34.61
C VAL A 6 34.37 6.22 -34.84
N ALA A 7 34.85 5.23 -35.60
CA ALA A 7 36.24 5.18 -36.04
C ALA A 7 36.64 6.49 -36.75
N PRO A 8 37.79 7.10 -36.40
CA PRO A 8 38.22 8.34 -37.03
C PRO A 8 38.54 8.13 -38.51
N VAL A 9 38.23 9.14 -39.34
CA VAL A 9 38.56 9.12 -40.77
C VAL A 9 40.06 9.37 -40.92
N ALA A 10 40.75 8.44 -41.59
CA ALA A 10 42.18 8.52 -41.82
C ALA A 10 42.57 9.73 -42.69
N PRO A 11 43.52 10.58 -42.26
CA PRO A 11 43.93 11.75 -43.01
C PRO A 11 44.99 11.43 -44.08
N GLY A 12 45.01 12.24 -45.14
CA GLY A 12 46.00 12.18 -46.23
C GLY A 12 46.07 10.85 -46.98
N ARG A 13 47.24 10.58 -47.59
CA ARG A 13 47.51 9.40 -48.44
C ARG A 13 48.92 8.86 -48.17
N LEU A 14 49.12 7.58 -48.45
CA LEU A 14 50.41 6.90 -48.29
C LEU A 14 51.55 7.67 -48.97
N GLY A 15 52.60 8.02 -48.21
CA GLY A 15 53.78 8.72 -48.71
C GLY A 15 53.62 10.25 -48.82
N GLU A 16 52.51 10.81 -48.35
CA GLU A 16 52.30 12.27 -48.27
C GLU A 16 52.45 12.76 -46.83
N ALA A 17 53.11 13.91 -46.65
CA ALA A 17 53.24 14.55 -45.34
C ALA A 17 51.91 15.18 -44.88
N ILE A 18 51.13 14.42 -44.11
CA ILE A 18 49.82 14.82 -43.60
C ILE A 18 49.94 16.11 -42.76
N PRO A 19 49.05 17.11 -42.90
CA PRO A 19 49.06 18.30 -42.06
C PRO A 19 49.00 17.95 -40.56
N ALA A 20 49.82 18.62 -39.75
CA ALA A 20 49.91 18.33 -38.31
C ALA A 20 48.54 18.44 -37.60
N ARG A 21 47.72 19.43 -37.96
CA ARG A 21 46.38 19.58 -37.38
C ARG A 21 45.49 18.35 -37.63
N ASP A 22 45.55 17.79 -38.83
CA ASP A 22 44.72 16.63 -39.22
C ASP A 22 45.22 15.35 -38.53
N LEU A 23 46.54 15.21 -38.36
CA LEU A 23 47.13 14.14 -37.56
C LEU A 23 46.71 14.21 -36.08
N MET A 24 46.72 15.42 -35.49
CA MET A 24 46.29 15.61 -34.11
C MET A 24 44.83 15.19 -33.91
N THR A 25 43.93 15.64 -34.80
CA THR A 25 42.51 15.26 -34.75
C THR A 25 42.31 13.77 -34.95
N TYR A 26 43.05 13.15 -35.87
CA TYR A 26 42.98 11.70 -36.08
C TYR A 26 43.45 10.90 -34.87
N LEU A 27 44.56 11.29 -34.24
CA LEU A 27 45.12 10.59 -33.07
C LEU A 27 44.21 10.70 -31.84
N ASP A 28 43.61 11.86 -31.60
CA ASP A 28 42.64 12.07 -30.52
C ASP A 28 41.38 11.20 -30.72
N GLY A 29 40.85 11.18 -31.94
CA GLY A 29 39.74 10.30 -32.30
C GLY A 29 40.11 8.81 -32.20
N LEU A 30 41.34 8.44 -32.55
CA LEU A 30 41.83 7.06 -32.48
C LEU A 30 41.94 6.56 -31.03
N LEU A 31 42.44 7.39 -30.12
CA LEU A 31 42.53 7.04 -28.71
C LEU A 31 41.15 6.93 -28.06
N THR A 32 40.26 7.87 -28.37
CA THR A 32 38.87 7.83 -27.91
C THR A 32 38.15 6.55 -28.40
N TRP A 33 38.36 6.18 -29.66
CA TRP A 33 37.81 4.94 -30.21
C TRP A 33 38.42 3.70 -29.55
N LEU A 34 39.73 3.67 -29.30
CA LEU A 34 40.40 2.52 -28.67
C LEU A 34 39.84 2.23 -27.26
N ASP A 35 39.62 3.26 -26.45
CA ASP A 35 39.08 3.13 -25.11
C ASP A 35 37.61 2.66 -25.12
N ASP A 36 36.77 3.24 -26.00
CA ASP A 36 35.39 2.80 -26.20
C ASP A 36 35.31 1.33 -26.63
N ARG A 37 36.13 0.92 -27.61
CA ARG A 37 36.13 -0.46 -28.10
C ARG A 37 36.65 -1.44 -27.07
N ARG A 38 37.61 -1.05 -26.24
CA ARG A 38 38.06 -1.88 -25.12
C ARG A 38 36.93 -2.16 -24.14
N ALA A 39 36.26 -1.10 -23.69
CA ALA A 39 35.14 -1.23 -22.76
C ALA A 39 34.01 -2.11 -23.33
N ARG A 40 33.71 -1.97 -24.62
CA ARG A 40 32.71 -2.81 -25.31
C ARG A 40 33.13 -4.27 -25.42
N LEU A 41 34.39 -4.54 -25.75
CA LEU A 41 34.91 -5.91 -25.84
C LEU A 41 34.93 -6.58 -24.47
N ASP A 42 35.29 -5.86 -23.40
CA ASP A 42 35.24 -6.38 -22.02
C ASP A 42 33.79 -6.73 -21.61
N ALA A 43 32.83 -5.88 -21.97
CA ALA A 43 31.41 -6.16 -21.71
C ALA A 43 30.90 -7.37 -22.52
N LEU A 44 31.31 -7.52 -23.77
CA LEU A 44 30.94 -8.66 -24.62
C LEU A 44 31.59 -9.97 -24.14
N ASP A 45 32.84 -9.92 -23.68
CA ASP A 45 33.51 -11.08 -23.08
C ASP A 45 32.79 -11.53 -21.81
N ALA A 46 32.48 -10.59 -20.89
CA ALA A 46 31.70 -10.90 -19.69
C ALA A 46 30.32 -11.52 -20.02
N ALA A 47 29.63 -10.99 -21.04
CA ALA A 47 28.36 -11.54 -21.50
C ALA A 47 28.50 -12.95 -22.11
N ALA A 48 29.54 -13.17 -22.91
CA ALA A 48 29.83 -14.48 -23.50
C ALA A 48 30.15 -15.53 -22.42
N GLN A 49 30.95 -15.17 -21.40
CA GLN A 49 31.27 -16.06 -20.26
C GLN A 49 30.05 -16.39 -19.39
N ALA A 50 29.07 -15.50 -19.31
CA ALA A 50 27.82 -15.73 -18.59
C ALA A 50 26.85 -16.67 -19.33
N THR A 51 27.14 -17.02 -20.58
CA THR A 51 26.30 -17.91 -21.40
C THR A 51 26.63 -19.37 -21.11
N ALA A 52 25.64 -20.27 -21.19
CA ALA A 52 25.84 -21.70 -20.92
C ALA A 52 26.82 -22.40 -21.89
N ASP A 53 27.01 -21.84 -23.09
CA ASP A 53 27.92 -22.34 -24.14
C ASP A 53 29.02 -21.30 -24.42
N ALA A 54 29.75 -20.91 -23.38
CA ALA A 54 30.82 -19.91 -23.46
C ALA A 54 31.92 -20.30 -24.48
N GLN A 55 32.18 -21.60 -24.65
CA GLN A 55 33.18 -22.13 -25.58
C GLN A 55 32.85 -21.79 -27.04
N ARG A 56 31.57 -21.62 -27.39
CA ARG A 56 31.14 -21.26 -28.74
C ARG A 56 31.51 -19.83 -29.14
N TYR A 57 31.53 -18.90 -28.19
CA TYR A 57 31.79 -17.47 -28.45
C TYR A 57 33.25 -17.08 -28.20
N THR A 58 33.95 -17.86 -27.37
CA THR A 58 35.35 -17.60 -26.98
C THR A 58 36.29 -17.35 -28.19
N PRO A 59 36.26 -18.15 -29.28
CA PRO A 59 37.14 -17.90 -30.42
C PRO A 59 36.94 -16.54 -31.10
N ASP A 60 35.68 -16.11 -31.24
CA ASP A 60 35.31 -14.84 -31.89
C ASP A 60 35.70 -13.64 -31.00
N VAL A 61 35.50 -13.74 -29.69
CA VAL A 61 35.92 -12.72 -28.71
C VAL A 61 37.45 -12.57 -28.70
N VAL A 62 38.18 -13.69 -28.67
CA VAL A 62 39.65 -13.69 -28.72
C VAL A 62 40.16 -13.08 -30.02
N LEU A 63 39.52 -13.39 -31.15
CA LEU A 63 39.88 -12.79 -32.44
C LEU A 63 39.67 -11.27 -32.42
N ALA A 64 38.54 -10.79 -31.89
CA ALA A 64 38.23 -9.36 -31.82
C ALA A 64 39.22 -8.60 -30.92
N LEU A 65 39.55 -9.18 -29.76
CA LEU A 65 40.59 -8.66 -28.85
C LEU A 65 41.97 -8.63 -29.51
N THR A 66 42.30 -9.62 -30.34
CA THR A 66 43.57 -9.66 -31.08
C THR A 66 43.66 -8.50 -32.08
N VAL A 67 42.59 -8.28 -32.85
CA VAL A 67 42.54 -7.16 -33.81
C VAL A 67 42.63 -5.81 -33.09
N TRP A 68 41.89 -5.64 -31.99
CA TRP A 68 41.98 -4.43 -31.16
C TRP A 68 43.41 -4.20 -30.64
N GLN A 69 44.09 -5.25 -30.16
CA GLN A 69 45.45 -5.15 -29.68
C GLN A 69 46.43 -4.72 -30.79
N SER A 70 46.26 -5.24 -32.01
CA SER A 70 47.09 -4.83 -33.16
C SER A 70 46.88 -3.35 -33.52
N VAL A 71 45.64 -2.85 -33.46
CA VAL A 71 45.35 -1.42 -33.63
C VAL A 71 46.00 -0.60 -32.51
N ARG A 72 45.91 -1.06 -31.26
CA ARG A 72 46.53 -0.37 -30.11
C ARG A 72 48.04 -0.25 -30.27
N THR A 73 48.72 -1.35 -30.63
CA THR A 73 50.16 -1.35 -30.89
C THR A 73 50.53 -0.35 -31.98
N ARG A 74 49.77 -0.29 -33.08
CA ARG A 74 50.00 0.69 -34.15
C ARG A 74 49.74 2.13 -33.69
N ALA A 75 48.74 2.36 -32.82
CA ALA A 75 48.50 3.68 -32.24
C ALA A 75 49.67 4.13 -31.35
N ASP A 76 50.24 3.22 -30.55
CA ASP A 76 51.41 3.51 -29.72
C ASP A 76 52.65 3.84 -30.60
N GLU A 77 52.84 3.14 -31.73
CA GLU A 77 53.87 3.48 -32.74
C GLU A 77 53.67 4.88 -33.33
N LEU A 78 52.43 5.26 -33.66
CA LEU A 78 52.11 6.60 -34.16
C LEU A 78 52.39 7.68 -33.11
N LEU A 79 51.99 7.45 -31.85
CA LEU A 79 52.22 8.40 -30.76
C LEU A 79 53.72 8.58 -30.46
N ALA A 80 54.53 7.53 -30.60
CA ALA A 80 55.97 7.62 -30.44
C ALA A 80 56.64 8.51 -31.50
N VAL A 81 56.07 8.60 -32.71
CA VAL A 81 56.58 9.47 -33.78
C VAL A 81 55.99 10.89 -33.71
N TRP A 82 54.83 11.08 -33.09
CA TRP A 82 54.05 12.32 -33.12
C TRP A 82 54.66 13.52 -32.34
N ASP A 83 55.62 13.31 -31.44
CA ASP A 83 56.32 14.34 -30.63
C ASP A 83 55.50 15.60 -30.28
N SER A 84 54.28 15.42 -29.78
CA SER A 84 53.34 16.50 -29.40
C SER A 84 53.12 17.58 -30.48
N GLY A 85 53.21 17.22 -31.77
CA GLY A 85 53.01 18.11 -32.91
C GLY A 85 54.26 18.85 -33.40
N ARG A 86 55.44 18.58 -32.84
CA ARG A 86 56.74 19.13 -33.31
C ARG A 86 57.38 18.31 -34.45
N VAL A 87 56.54 17.64 -35.23
CA VAL A 87 56.97 16.73 -36.29
C VAL A 87 57.41 17.47 -37.55
N THR A 88 58.59 17.11 -38.05
CA THR A 88 59.12 17.50 -39.35
C THR A 88 58.29 16.90 -40.50
N GLU A 89 58.50 17.37 -41.73
CA GLU A 89 57.84 16.82 -42.92
C GLU A 89 58.13 15.32 -43.11
N VAL A 90 59.36 14.88 -42.87
CA VAL A 90 59.78 13.47 -42.93
C VAL A 90 59.05 12.62 -41.89
N GLU A 91 58.87 13.13 -40.68
CA GLU A 91 58.13 12.43 -39.62
C GLU A 91 56.64 12.36 -39.93
N ARG A 92 56.06 13.40 -40.55
CA ARG A 92 54.66 13.38 -41.02
C ARG A 92 54.44 12.39 -42.17
N GLU A 93 55.41 12.24 -43.07
CA GLU A 93 55.39 11.19 -44.09
C GLU A 93 55.52 9.79 -43.47
N ARG A 94 56.39 9.62 -42.46
CA ARG A 94 56.52 8.38 -41.69
C ARG A 94 55.21 8.03 -40.96
N LEU A 95 54.53 9.00 -40.38
CA LEU A 95 53.21 8.83 -39.77
C LEU A 95 52.18 8.39 -40.80
N SER A 96 52.19 8.96 -42.01
CA SER A 96 51.35 8.51 -43.12
C SER A 96 51.61 7.05 -43.50
N GLN A 97 52.88 6.65 -43.55
CA GLN A 97 53.26 5.25 -43.78
C GLN A 97 52.78 4.32 -42.67
N LEU A 98 52.74 4.76 -41.41
CA LEU A 98 52.19 3.98 -40.31
C LEU A 98 50.66 3.89 -40.36
N VAL A 99 49.95 4.95 -40.75
CA VAL A 99 48.48 4.93 -40.91
C VAL A 99 48.07 4.01 -42.05
N TRP A 100 48.67 4.18 -43.23
CA TRP A 100 48.29 3.43 -44.44
C TRP A 100 49.05 2.11 -44.59
N GLY A 101 50.07 1.88 -43.77
CA GLY A 101 50.89 0.69 -43.79
C GLY A 101 50.22 -0.52 -43.15
N ARG A 102 50.72 -1.69 -43.53
CA ARG A 102 50.21 -3.00 -43.09
C ARG A 102 50.32 -3.18 -41.58
N VAL A 103 49.22 -3.56 -40.94
CA VAL A 103 49.10 -3.99 -39.54
C VAL A 103 49.04 -5.51 -39.52
N ASP A 104 49.84 -6.13 -38.66
CA ASP A 104 49.81 -7.59 -38.48
C ASP A 104 48.67 -7.95 -37.52
N THR A 105 47.63 -8.60 -38.03
CA THR A 105 46.41 -8.93 -37.26
C THR A 105 46.37 -10.37 -36.75
N ARG A 106 47.26 -11.26 -37.21
CA ARG A 106 47.63 -12.61 -36.69
C ARG A 106 48.39 -13.34 -37.80
N ALA A 107 49.16 -14.36 -37.44
CA ALA A 107 49.75 -15.30 -38.40
C ALA A 107 48.66 -16.02 -39.22
N GLY A 108 48.49 -15.62 -40.49
CA GLY A 108 47.58 -16.24 -41.47
C GLY A 108 46.47 -15.34 -42.02
N ALA A 109 46.26 -14.14 -41.47
CA ALA A 109 45.33 -13.15 -42.04
C ALA A 109 46.04 -12.25 -43.06
N ALA A 110 45.30 -11.75 -44.06
CA ALA A 110 45.84 -10.78 -45.00
C ALA A 110 46.21 -9.48 -44.25
N PRO A 111 47.40 -8.92 -44.47
CA PRO A 111 47.80 -7.70 -43.78
C PRO A 111 46.93 -6.52 -44.27
N VAL A 112 46.21 -5.90 -43.33
CA VAL A 112 45.30 -4.76 -43.58
C VAL A 112 45.93 -3.46 -43.10
N SER A 113 45.52 -2.33 -43.65
CA SER A 113 45.89 -1.00 -43.16
C SER A 113 45.22 -0.69 -41.80
N LEU A 114 45.68 0.35 -41.09
CA LEU A 114 45.07 0.76 -39.82
C LEU A 114 43.57 1.09 -39.96
N PRO A 115 43.10 1.86 -40.97
CA PRO A 115 41.68 2.19 -41.10
C PRO A 115 40.81 0.96 -41.41
N GLU A 116 41.35 0.00 -42.15
CA GLU A 116 40.70 -1.28 -42.41
C GLU A 116 40.62 -2.14 -41.14
N ALA A 117 41.65 -2.13 -40.29
CA ALA A 117 41.64 -2.82 -39.01
C ALA A 117 40.60 -2.23 -38.03
N LEU A 118 40.40 -0.89 -38.03
CA LEU A 118 39.33 -0.24 -37.27
C LEU A 118 37.95 -0.74 -37.74
N THR A 119 37.72 -0.73 -39.05
CA THR A 119 36.46 -1.18 -39.66
C THR A 119 36.19 -2.65 -39.38
N LEU A 120 37.24 -3.50 -39.45
CA LEU A 120 37.15 -4.91 -39.12
C LEU A 120 36.77 -5.13 -37.65
N CYS A 121 37.44 -4.43 -36.72
CA CYS A 121 37.13 -4.50 -35.30
C CYS A 121 35.66 -4.10 -35.02
N ASP A 122 35.18 -3.01 -35.62
CA ASP A 122 33.80 -2.55 -35.47
C ASP A 122 32.79 -3.57 -36.01
N ALA A 123 33.08 -4.18 -37.17
CA ALA A 123 32.25 -5.23 -37.74
C ALA A 123 32.19 -6.46 -36.82
N MET A 124 33.31 -6.86 -36.23
CA MET A 124 33.38 -7.99 -35.30
C MET A 124 32.62 -7.72 -34.00
N VAL A 125 32.78 -6.54 -33.41
CA VAL A 125 32.02 -6.10 -32.22
C VAL A 125 30.52 -6.09 -32.52
N SER A 126 30.12 -5.59 -33.69
CA SER A 126 28.72 -5.58 -34.12
C SER A 126 28.16 -7.01 -34.32
N ALA A 127 28.92 -7.90 -34.95
CA ALA A 127 28.54 -9.29 -35.17
C ALA A 127 28.41 -10.07 -33.85
N LEU A 128 29.36 -9.92 -32.92
CA LEU A 128 29.33 -10.52 -31.59
C LEU A 128 28.11 -10.05 -30.79
N ARG A 129 27.86 -8.73 -30.75
CA ARG A 129 26.69 -8.15 -30.09
C ARG A 129 25.39 -8.69 -30.68
N THR A 130 25.31 -8.79 -32.00
CA THR A 130 24.13 -9.31 -32.70
C THR A 130 23.89 -10.78 -32.34
N ARG A 131 24.93 -11.63 -32.38
CA ARG A 131 24.82 -13.06 -32.02
C ARG A 131 24.45 -13.28 -30.55
N LEU A 132 25.03 -12.50 -29.62
CA LEU A 132 24.71 -12.55 -28.19
C LEU A 132 23.29 -12.01 -27.89
N ALA A 133 22.81 -11.03 -28.66
CA ALA A 133 21.46 -10.48 -28.50
C ALA A 133 20.34 -11.43 -28.97
N PHE A 134 20.67 -12.50 -29.70
CA PHE A 134 19.70 -13.50 -30.19
C PHE A 134 19.44 -14.67 -29.21
N ASP A 135 19.83 -14.56 -27.93
CA ASP A 135 19.26 -15.37 -26.82
C ASP A 135 18.40 -14.54 -25.83
N PRO A 136 17.31 -13.88 -26.29
CA PRO A 136 16.42 -13.08 -25.44
C PRO A 136 15.38 -13.92 -24.67
N ASP A 137 15.04 -15.12 -25.14
CA ASP A 137 14.00 -15.97 -24.55
C ASP A 137 14.44 -16.59 -23.22
N THR A 138 15.72 -16.95 -23.06
CA THR A 138 16.24 -17.56 -21.83
C THR A 138 16.30 -16.57 -20.67
N ALA A 139 16.69 -15.32 -20.94
CA ALA A 139 16.76 -14.27 -19.92
C ALA A 139 15.37 -13.87 -19.39
N ASP A 140 14.35 -13.84 -20.26
CA ASP A 140 12.95 -13.60 -19.88
C ASP A 140 12.40 -14.74 -19.00
N VAL A 141 12.63 -15.99 -19.38
CA VAL A 141 12.19 -17.18 -18.62
C VAL A 141 12.77 -17.18 -17.20
N VAL A 142 14.06 -16.85 -17.04
CA VAL A 142 14.71 -16.76 -15.71
C VAL A 142 14.08 -15.66 -14.85
N ALA A 143 13.77 -14.49 -15.43
CA ALA A 143 13.13 -13.40 -14.71
C ALA A 143 11.70 -13.77 -14.26
N ARG A 144 10.94 -14.42 -15.15
CA ARG A 144 9.59 -14.89 -14.90
C ARG A 144 9.52 -15.96 -13.81
N LEU A 145 10.38 -16.99 -13.86
CA LEU A 145 10.51 -17.99 -12.80
C LEU A 145 10.83 -17.37 -11.44
N ARG A 146 11.71 -16.35 -11.40
CA ARG A 146 11.99 -15.60 -10.17
C ARG A 146 10.74 -14.87 -9.65
N GLY A 147 9.93 -14.30 -10.54
CA GLY A 147 8.64 -13.69 -10.21
C GLY A 147 7.66 -14.68 -9.57
N VAL A 148 7.53 -15.88 -10.15
CA VAL A 148 6.69 -16.96 -9.59
C VAL A 148 7.19 -17.36 -8.20
N ARG A 149 8.49 -17.59 -8.02
CA ARG A 149 9.06 -17.91 -6.69
C ARG A 149 8.70 -16.86 -5.65
N ALA A 150 8.86 -15.59 -5.98
CA ALA A 150 8.51 -14.49 -5.08
C ALA A 150 7.01 -14.49 -4.73
N SER A 151 6.13 -14.77 -5.70
CA SER A 151 4.68 -14.91 -5.46
C SER A 151 4.37 -16.09 -4.54
N LEU A 152 5.01 -17.25 -4.74
CA LEU A 152 4.80 -18.43 -3.90
C LEU A 152 5.32 -18.25 -2.48
N VAL A 153 6.42 -17.51 -2.28
CA VAL A 153 6.90 -17.14 -0.93
C VAL A 153 5.86 -16.28 -0.21
N ARG A 154 5.34 -15.25 -0.89
CA ARG A 154 4.26 -14.42 -0.30
C ARG A 154 3.00 -15.23 -0.03
N ALA A 155 2.63 -16.16 -0.91
CA ALA A 155 1.48 -17.04 -0.72
C ALA A 155 1.64 -17.95 0.51
N GLU A 156 2.85 -18.45 0.79
CA GLU A 156 3.15 -19.18 2.03
C GLU A 156 3.01 -18.32 3.27
N ASP A 157 3.57 -17.12 3.25
CA ASP A 157 3.42 -16.18 4.37
C ASP A 157 1.94 -15.88 4.64
N LEU A 158 1.13 -15.75 3.59
CA LEU A 158 -0.31 -15.52 3.68
C LEU A 158 -1.10 -16.76 4.13
N ALA A 159 -0.61 -17.97 3.86
CA ALA A 159 -1.25 -19.22 4.27
C ALA A 159 -1.31 -19.35 5.81
N GLY A 160 -0.30 -18.84 6.53
CA GLY A 160 -0.33 -18.74 8.00
C GLY A 160 -0.46 -20.10 8.70
N THR A 161 -1.64 -20.43 9.23
CA THR A 161 -1.92 -21.73 9.87
C THR A 161 -2.88 -22.63 9.07
N ASP A 162 -3.31 -22.18 7.88
CA ASP A 162 -4.22 -22.94 7.02
C ASP A 162 -3.45 -24.07 6.32
N THR A 163 -3.67 -25.31 6.77
CA THR A 163 -2.98 -26.51 6.27
C THR A 163 -3.33 -26.80 4.81
N ALA A 164 -4.59 -26.59 4.40
CA ALA A 164 -5.02 -26.80 3.01
C ALA A 164 -4.44 -25.72 2.08
N ALA A 165 -4.25 -24.49 2.56
CA ALA A 165 -3.49 -23.47 1.83
C ALA A 165 -2.02 -23.86 1.66
N HIS A 166 -1.37 -24.37 2.70
CA HIS A 166 0.02 -24.83 2.64
C HIS A 166 0.18 -25.96 1.62
N GLU A 167 -0.69 -26.97 1.63
CA GLU A 167 -0.65 -28.08 0.67
C GLU A 167 -0.79 -27.60 -0.78
N ARG A 168 -1.70 -26.65 -1.03
CA ARG A 168 -1.89 -26.05 -2.37
C ARG A 168 -0.65 -25.29 -2.82
N VAL A 169 -0.07 -24.43 -1.97
CA VAL A 169 1.13 -23.66 -2.32
C VAL A 169 2.34 -24.57 -2.50
N ALA A 170 2.49 -25.61 -1.67
CA ALA A 170 3.53 -26.63 -1.83
C ALA A 170 3.43 -27.34 -3.19
N GLY A 171 2.23 -27.69 -3.64
CA GLY A 171 2.00 -28.27 -4.96
C GLY A 171 2.46 -27.35 -6.11
N LEU A 172 2.16 -26.05 -6.01
CA LEU A 172 2.64 -25.05 -6.98
C LEU A 172 4.16 -24.90 -6.94
N ARG A 173 4.77 -24.97 -5.75
CA ARG A 173 6.23 -24.92 -5.59
C ARG A 173 6.93 -26.12 -6.20
N THR A 174 6.42 -27.34 -6.01
CA THR A 174 6.95 -28.52 -6.68
C THR A 174 6.85 -28.40 -8.20
N ARG A 175 5.79 -27.75 -8.72
CA ARG A 175 5.66 -27.48 -10.16
C ARG A 175 6.67 -26.42 -10.63
N GLU A 176 6.88 -25.35 -9.86
CA GLU A 176 7.91 -24.33 -10.12
C GLU A 176 9.31 -24.94 -10.20
N GLN A 177 9.69 -25.75 -9.23
CA GLN A 177 11.00 -26.42 -9.19
C GLN A 177 11.22 -27.28 -10.43
N ARG A 178 10.23 -28.10 -10.81
CA ARG A 178 10.30 -28.93 -12.03
C ARG A 178 10.49 -28.09 -13.30
N LEU A 179 9.76 -26.98 -13.43
CA LEU A 179 9.90 -26.08 -14.58
C LEU A 179 11.26 -25.38 -14.58
N SER A 180 11.78 -24.99 -13.42
CA SER A 180 13.11 -24.41 -13.33
C SER A 180 14.19 -25.41 -13.73
N GLU A 181 14.10 -26.67 -13.30
CA GLU A 181 15.05 -27.70 -13.70
C GLU A 181 14.95 -28.00 -15.20
N GLN A 182 13.75 -28.01 -15.77
CA GLN A 182 13.53 -28.21 -17.20
C GLN A 182 14.11 -27.05 -18.02
N ALA A 183 13.89 -25.81 -17.60
CA ALA A 183 14.44 -24.62 -18.23
C ALA A 183 15.98 -24.61 -18.17
N ALA A 184 16.56 -25.01 -17.03
CA ALA A 184 18.02 -25.12 -16.87
C ALA A 184 18.65 -26.18 -17.81
N ARG A 185 17.88 -27.18 -18.24
CA ARG A 185 18.29 -28.18 -19.25
C ARG A 185 18.00 -27.74 -20.69
N GLY A 186 17.51 -26.52 -20.91
CA GLY A 186 17.16 -25.99 -22.23
C GLY A 186 15.83 -26.49 -22.79
N GLY A 187 14.94 -27.03 -21.96
CA GLY A 187 13.61 -27.44 -22.40
C GLY A 187 12.65 -26.26 -22.53
N ASP A 188 11.75 -26.29 -23.52
CA ASP A 188 10.67 -25.30 -23.62
C ASP A 188 9.70 -25.43 -22.45
N VAL A 189 9.53 -24.31 -21.73
CA VAL A 189 8.66 -24.19 -20.55
C VAL A 189 7.64 -23.06 -20.70
N THR A 190 7.57 -22.41 -21.87
CA THR A 190 6.86 -21.14 -22.05
C THR A 190 5.37 -21.23 -21.70
N GLY A 191 4.68 -22.25 -22.22
CA GLY A 191 3.27 -22.53 -21.93
C GLY A 191 3.03 -22.93 -20.47
N PRO A 192 3.69 -23.99 -19.96
CA PRO A 192 3.56 -24.41 -18.57
C PRO A 192 3.92 -23.33 -17.54
N LEU A 193 4.87 -22.44 -17.86
CA LEU A 193 5.25 -21.30 -17.02
C LEU A 193 4.12 -20.26 -16.98
N ALA A 194 3.51 -19.92 -18.11
CA ALA A 194 2.37 -18.98 -18.16
C ALA A 194 1.17 -19.48 -17.35
N GLU A 195 0.88 -20.79 -17.40
CA GLU A 195 -0.15 -21.41 -16.56
C GLU A 195 0.19 -21.29 -15.07
N LEU A 196 1.45 -21.59 -14.70
CA LEU A 196 1.89 -21.53 -13.31
C LEU A 196 1.87 -20.10 -12.76
N GLU A 197 2.26 -19.10 -13.54
CA GLU A 197 2.15 -17.68 -13.19
C GLU A 197 0.70 -17.31 -12.87
N THR A 198 -0.23 -17.71 -13.73
CA THR A 198 -1.67 -17.46 -13.55
C THR A 198 -2.19 -18.14 -12.28
N GLN A 199 -1.79 -19.39 -12.04
CA GLN A 199 -2.20 -20.15 -10.85
C GLN A 199 -1.62 -19.55 -9.56
N ALA A 200 -0.34 -19.18 -9.56
CA ALA A 200 0.32 -18.53 -8.42
C ALA A 200 -0.33 -17.17 -8.10
N ALA A 201 -0.61 -16.36 -9.12
CA ALA A 201 -1.28 -15.07 -8.95
C ALA A 201 -2.73 -15.20 -8.44
N HIS A 202 -3.45 -16.25 -8.84
CA HIS A 202 -4.77 -16.55 -8.27
C HIS A 202 -4.66 -16.98 -6.80
N ALA A 203 -3.79 -17.94 -6.50
CA ALA A 203 -3.59 -18.43 -5.13
C ALA A 203 -3.18 -17.31 -4.17
N GLU A 204 -2.24 -16.45 -4.58
CA GLU A 204 -1.81 -15.28 -3.79
C GLU A 204 -2.99 -14.33 -3.51
N ARG A 205 -3.76 -13.96 -4.54
CA ARG A 205 -4.92 -13.06 -4.38
C ARG A 205 -5.99 -13.65 -3.47
N ASP A 206 -6.34 -14.91 -3.64
CA ASP A 206 -7.35 -15.57 -2.83
C ASP A 206 -6.92 -15.63 -1.36
N LEU A 207 -5.64 -15.90 -1.09
CA LEU A 207 -5.08 -15.90 0.26
C LEU A 207 -5.06 -14.50 0.88
N MET A 208 -4.75 -13.46 0.11
CA MET A 208 -4.87 -12.07 0.59
C MET A 208 -6.30 -11.74 1.03
N VAL A 209 -7.30 -12.12 0.23
CA VAL A 209 -8.71 -11.93 0.54
C VAL A 209 -9.08 -12.72 1.80
N ALA A 210 -8.67 -13.98 1.91
CA ALA A 210 -8.95 -14.82 3.08
C ALA A 210 -8.32 -14.25 4.37
N VAL A 211 -7.07 -13.78 4.32
CA VAL A 211 -6.40 -13.10 5.46
C VAL A 211 -7.17 -11.84 5.86
N SER A 212 -7.58 -11.02 4.88
CA SER A 212 -8.36 -9.81 5.12
C SER A 212 -9.69 -10.11 5.80
N GLN A 213 -10.43 -11.10 5.29
CA GLN A 213 -11.70 -11.55 5.85
C GLN A 213 -11.54 -12.08 7.28
N ARG A 214 -10.51 -12.91 7.56
CA ARG A 214 -10.21 -13.39 8.92
C ARG A 214 -9.91 -12.25 9.89
N ARG A 215 -9.11 -11.27 9.48
CA ARG A 215 -8.80 -10.08 10.31
C ARG A 215 -10.05 -9.24 10.57
N SER A 216 -10.88 -9.03 9.56
CA SER A 216 -12.15 -8.30 9.72
C SER A 216 -13.09 -9.02 10.67
N LEU A 217 -13.24 -10.33 10.53
CA LEU A 217 -14.06 -11.16 11.41
C LEU A 217 -13.56 -11.11 12.87
N ALA A 218 -12.25 -11.26 13.08
CA ALA A 218 -11.66 -11.19 14.42
C ALA A 218 -11.92 -9.84 15.09
N ARG A 219 -11.75 -8.72 14.37
CA ARG A 219 -12.05 -7.37 14.88
C ARG A 219 -13.54 -7.22 15.23
N ALA A 220 -14.42 -7.58 14.31
CA ALA A 220 -15.86 -7.50 14.54
C ALA A 220 -16.32 -8.34 15.75
N ARG A 221 -15.65 -9.47 16.03
CA ARG A 221 -15.91 -10.27 17.23
C ARG A 221 -15.47 -9.59 18.51
N VAL A 222 -14.28 -8.97 18.52
CA VAL A 222 -13.82 -8.17 19.67
C VAL A 222 -14.82 -7.03 19.92
N ASP A 223 -15.23 -6.32 18.88
CA ASP A 223 -16.20 -5.22 18.99
C ASP A 223 -17.55 -5.71 19.52
N ALA A 224 -18.03 -6.87 19.05
CA ALA A 224 -19.27 -7.48 19.53
C ALA A 224 -19.18 -7.88 21.01
N HIS A 225 -18.06 -8.46 21.45
CA HIS A 225 -17.82 -8.77 22.86
C HIS A 225 -17.81 -7.51 23.73
N THR A 226 -17.09 -6.47 23.31
CA THR A 226 -17.04 -5.20 24.04
C THR A 226 -18.42 -4.56 24.13
N THR A 227 -19.19 -4.57 23.04
CA THR A 227 -20.54 -4.03 23.01
C THR A 227 -21.48 -4.81 23.93
N ALA A 228 -21.46 -6.15 23.87
CA ALA A 228 -22.28 -7.00 24.73
C ALA A 228 -21.99 -6.73 26.22
N ALA A 229 -20.71 -6.70 26.61
CA ALA A 229 -20.31 -6.42 27.98
C ALA A 229 -20.74 -5.00 28.44
N ALA A 230 -20.66 -4.00 27.56
CA ALA A 230 -21.09 -2.64 27.87
C ALA A 230 -22.61 -2.54 28.07
N LEU A 231 -23.40 -3.28 27.28
CA LEU A 231 -24.85 -3.35 27.47
C LEU A 231 -25.23 -4.09 28.75
N GLU A 232 -24.57 -5.22 29.04
CA GLU A 232 -24.78 -6.00 30.26
C GLU A 232 -24.45 -5.17 31.52
N ALA A 233 -23.38 -4.37 31.48
CA ALA A 233 -23.03 -3.47 32.59
C ALA A 233 -24.07 -2.36 32.85
N ARG A 234 -24.90 -2.00 31.85
CA ARG A 234 -25.99 -1.00 32.01
C ARG A 234 -27.25 -1.60 32.63
N GLU A 235 -27.45 -2.91 32.51
CA GLU A 235 -28.67 -3.60 32.90
C GLU A 235 -29.07 -3.39 34.38
N PRO A 236 -28.15 -3.48 35.37
CA PRO A 236 -28.51 -3.28 36.78
C PRO A 236 -29.03 -1.88 37.09
N ALA A 237 -28.38 -0.85 36.56
CA ALA A 237 -28.77 0.55 36.78
C ALA A 237 -30.17 0.84 36.19
N LEU A 238 -30.50 0.20 35.06
CA LEU A 238 -31.81 0.34 34.44
C LEU A 238 -32.90 -0.41 35.22
N HIS A 239 -32.59 -1.58 35.79
CA HIS A 239 -33.47 -2.25 36.74
C HIS A 239 -33.75 -1.38 37.98
N GLU A 240 -32.72 -0.77 38.56
CA GLU A 240 -32.88 0.16 39.69
C GLU A 240 -33.75 1.37 39.34
N LEU A 241 -33.56 1.96 38.15
CA LEU A 241 -34.39 3.06 37.64
C LEU A 241 -35.85 2.62 37.51
N ALA A 242 -36.10 1.45 36.93
CA ALA A 242 -37.44 0.90 36.74
C ALA A 242 -38.13 0.63 38.09
N GLU A 243 -37.42 0.05 39.06
CA GLU A 243 -37.93 -0.14 40.43
C GLU A 243 -38.20 1.19 41.14
N ARG A 244 -37.32 2.19 40.96
CA ARG A 244 -37.55 3.54 41.49
C ARG A 244 -38.83 4.15 40.92
N CYS A 245 -39.01 4.09 39.60
CA CYS A 245 -40.21 4.57 38.95
C CYS A 245 -41.47 3.86 39.46
N ARG A 246 -41.44 2.53 39.59
CA ARG A 246 -42.56 1.75 40.13
C ARG A 246 -42.95 2.12 41.55
N ARG A 247 -41.98 2.49 42.38
CA ARG A 247 -42.23 2.94 43.75
C ARG A 247 -42.75 4.37 43.83
N GLU A 248 -42.32 5.23 42.92
CA GLU A 248 -42.54 6.68 43.00
C GLU A 248 -43.72 7.20 42.17
N VAL A 249 -44.22 6.42 41.22
CA VAL A 249 -45.27 6.81 40.28
C VAL A 249 -46.45 5.84 40.38
N VAL A 250 -47.68 6.35 40.41
CA VAL A 250 -48.91 5.54 40.57
C VAL A 250 -49.11 4.59 39.38
N ASP A 251 -48.99 5.12 38.15
CA ASP A 251 -49.11 4.36 36.91
C ASP A 251 -47.77 4.36 36.14
N PRO A 252 -46.79 3.56 36.58
CA PRO A 252 -45.48 3.51 35.92
C PRO A 252 -45.57 2.83 34.54
N PRO A 253 -44.63 3.14 33.63
CA PRO A 253 -44.49 2.41 32.36
C PRO A 253 -44.34 0.90 32.57
N ARG A 254 -44.80 0.11 31.59
CA ARG A 254 -44.79 -1.37 31.65
C ARG A 254 -43.67 -2.01 30.82
N ASN A 255 -42.69 -1.22 30.38
CA ASN A 255 -41.60 -1.68 29.52
C ASN A 255 -40.73 -2.72 30.25
N ALA A 256 -40.49 -3.87 29.62
CA ALA A 256 -39.52 -4.83 30.15
C ALA A 256 -38.09 -4.26 30.00
N VAL A 257 -37.23 -4.53 30.98
CA VAL A 257 -35.79 -4.33 30.84
C VAL A 257 -35.21 -5.57 30.15
N PRO A 258 -34.60 -5.43 28.96
CA PRO A 258 -33.96 -6.55 28.27
C PRO A 258 -32.81 -7.16 29.09
N ASP A 259 -32.77 -8.49 29.11
CA ASP A 259 -31.68 -9.30 29.69
C ASP A 259 -30.65 -9.62 28.59
N VAL A 260 -29.47 -9.02 28.71
CA VAL A 260 -28.41 -9.12 27.68
C VAL A 260 -27.79 -10.51 27.67
N SER A 261 -27.75 -11.20 28.82
CA SER A 261 -27.15 -12.53 28.98
C SER A 261 -27.87 -13.58 28.12
N ARG A 262 -29.16 -13.38 27.83
CA ARG A 262 -29.97 -14.25 26.97
C ARG A 262 -29.57 -14.26 25.50
N LEU A 263 -28.76 -13.30 25.04
CA LEU A 263 -28.25 -13.29 23.67
C LEU A 263 -27.28 -14.45 23.40
N GLY A 264 -26.70 -15.04 24.46
CA GLY A 264 -25.74 -16.12 24.35
C GLY A 264 -24.35 -15.66 23.90
N PRO A 265 -23.44 -16.61 23.62
CA PRO A 265 -22.06 -16.30 23.24
C PRO A 265 -21.97 -15.67 21.85
N VAL A 266 -20.91 -14.89 21.63
CA VAL A 266 -20.60 -14.29 20.32
C VAL A 266 -20.24 -15.41 19.32
N PRO A 267 -20.92 -15.51 18.16
CA PRO A 267 -20.65 -16.56 17.18
C PRO A 267 -19.25 -16.48 16.56
N GLU A 268 -18.74 -17.64 16.15
CA GLU A 268 -17.43 -17.80 15.51
C GLU A 268 -17.45 -17.45 14.02
N ASP A 269 -18.57 -17.72 13.33
CA ASP A 269 -18.74 -17.53 11.89
C ASP A 269 -19.34 -16.17 11.54
N ARG A 270 -19.16 -15.76 10.28
CA ARG A 270 -19.56 -14.42 9.81
C ARG A 270 -21.07 -14.21 9.84
N ALA A 271 -21.85 -15.17 9.36
CA ALA A 271 -23.30 -15.03 9.27
C ALA A 271 -23.93 -14.97 10.67
N GLY A 272 -23.46 -15.83 11.58
CA GLY A 272 -23.82 -15.81 12.98
C GLY A 272 -23.48 -14.47 13.63
N LEU A 273 -22.27 -13.94 13.39
CA LEU A 273 -21.84 -12.66 13.95
C LEU A 273 -22.68 -11.49 13.46
N ASP A 274 -22.97 -11.40 12.16
CA ASP A 274 -23.81 -10.34 11.60
C ASP A 274 -25.22 -10.36 12.22
N ALA A 275 -25.80 -11.56 12.38
CA ALA A 275 -27.08 -11.73 13.06
C ALA A 275 -27.01 -11.37 14.55
N TYR A 276 -25.89 -11.68 15.22
CA TYR A 276 -25.66 -11.33 16.63
C TYR A 276 -25.57 -9.82 16.83
N VAL A 277 -24.82 -9.12 15.98
CA VAL A 277 -24.70 -7.65 16.01
C VAL A 277 -26.06 -6.99 15.79
N ALA A 278 -26.88 -7.48 14.85
CA ALA A 278 -28.23 -6.96 14.66
C ALA A 278 -29.12 -7.13 15.91
N ARG A 279 -28.95 -8.23 16.66
CA ARG A 279 -29.63 -8.44 17.95
C ARG A 279 -29.10 -7.50 19.04
N LEU A 280 -27.78 -7.29 19.13
CA LEU A 280 -27.19 -6.30 20.04
C LEU A 280 -27.76 -4.90 19.78
N ASP A 281 -27.89 -4.50 18.51
CA ASP A 281 -28.48 -3.22 18.14
C ASP A 281 -29.95 -3.10 18.55
N ALA A 282 -30.71 -4.19 18.41
CA ALA A 282 -32.10 -4.24 18.89
C ALA A 282 -32.18 -4.12 20.42
N VAL A 283 -31.31 -4.82 21.14
CA VAL A 283 -31.23 -4.74 22.61
C VAL A 283 -30.83 -3.35 23.07
N ARG A 284 -29.82 -2.72 22.45
CA ARG A 284 -29.43 -1.33 22.73
C ARG A 284 -30.63 -0.38 22.60
N ARG A 285 -31.34 -0.43 21.47
CA ARG A 285 -32.54 0.40 21.25
C ARG A 285 -33.62 0.14 22.30
N ALA A 286 -33.81 -1.11 22.70
CA ALA A 286 -34.79 -1.48 23.73
C ALA A 286 -34.39 -0.97 25.12
N LEU A 287 -33.10 -1.04 25.48
CA LEU A 287 -32.56 -0.48 26.72
C LEU A 287 -32.73 1.05 26.76
N ASP A 288 -32.41 1.74 25.66
CA ASP A 288 -32.58 3.19 25.56
C ASP A 288 -34.06 3.59 25.68
N ALA A 289 -34.96 2.88 24.97
CA ALA A 289 -36.40 3.11 25.07
C ALA A 289 -36.95 2.85 26.49
N ALA A 290 -36.48 1.82 27.18
CA ALA A 290 -36.85 1.55 28.56
C ALA A 290 -36.33 2.65 29.51
N GLN A 291 -35.09 3.10 29.32
CA GLN A 291 -34.49 4.17 30.12
C GLN A 291 -35.30 5.47 29.98
N ASP A 292 -35.66 5.84 28.74
CA ASP A 292 -36.43 7.05 28.49
C ASP A 292 -37.82 6.96 29.10
N ALA A 293 -38.54 5.85 28.86
CA ALA A 293 -39.87 5.61 29.40
C ALA A 293 -39.89 5.71 30.94
N TYR A 294 -38.94 5.09 31.64
CA TYR A 294 -38.90 5.14 33.11
C TYR A 294 -38.35 6.46 33.66
N SER A 295 -37.52 7.19 32.92
CA SER A 295 -36.98 8.47 33.36
C SER A 295 -37.99 9.62 33.21
N GLU A 296 -38.82 9.59 32.18
CA GLU A 296 -39.78 10.65 31.84
C GLU A 296 -40.71 11.04 33.00
N PRO A 297 -41.51 10.13 33.60
CA PRO A 297 -42.44 10.51 34.68
C PRO A 297 -41.71 10.96 35.95
N LEU A 298 -40.50 10.44 36.21
CA LEU A 298 -39.67 10.86 37.33
C LEU A 298 -39.13 12.29 37.14
N ARG A 299 -38.71 12.62 35.91
CA ARG A 299 -38.29 13.98 35.55
C ARG A 299 -39.46 14.95 35.62
N GLU A 300 -40.61 14.55 35.09
CA GLU A 300 -41.82 15.36 35.14
C GLU A 300 -42.23 15.66 36.58
N ARG A 301 -42.25 14.65 37.46
CA ARG A 301 -42.51 14.87 38.90
C ARG A 301 -41.53 15.90 39.50
N ALA A 302 -40.25 15.82 39.16
CA ALA A 302 -39.25 16.76 39.65
C ALA A 302 -39.47 18.19 39.10
N GLU A 303 -39.87 18.31 37.83
CA GLU A 303 -40.24 19.57 37.20
C GLU A 303 -41.47 20.19 37.86
N LEU A 304 -42.52 19.40 38.10
CA LEU A 304 -43.73 19.87 38.78
C LEU A 304 -43.43 20.42 40.18
N ARG A 305 -42.55 19.76 40.95
CA ARG A 305 -42.07 20.30 42.24
C ARG A 305 -41.39 21.66 42.10
N TYR A 306 -40.53 21.79 41.08
CA TYR A 306 -39.84 23.04 40.81
C TYR A 306 -40.83 24.16 40.42
N ARG A 307 -41.81 23.84 39.58
CA ARG A 307 -42.90 24.74 39.17
C ARG A 307 -43.75 25.21 40.35
N VAL A 308 -44.10 24.32 41.28
CA VAL A 308 -44.77 24.72 42.54
C VAL A 308 -43.94 25.77 43.28
N GLY A 309 -42.64 25.54 43.47
CA GLY A 309 -41.76 26.50 44.14
C GLY A 309 -41.67 27.87 43.44
N GLN A 310 -41.67 27.88 42.10
CA GLN A 310 -41.72 29.11 41.33
C GLN A 310 -43.05 29.85 41.51
N ALA A 311 -44.17 29.13 41.40
CA ALA A 311 -45.50 29.69 41.61
C ALA A 311 -45.69 30.24 43.03
N THR A 312 -45.12 29.59 44.04
CA THR A 312 -45.07 30.09 45.42
C THR A 312 -44.34 31.43 45.52
N THR A 313 -43.18 31.53 44.88
CA THR A 313 -42.40 32.78 44.85
C THR A 313 -43.17 33.90 44.15
N LEU A 314 -43.84 33.59 43.03
CA LEU A 314 -44.66 34.54 42.28
C LEU A 314 -45.86 35.03 43.12
N ALA A 315 -46.58 34.11 43.75
CA ALA A 315 -47.74 34.43 44.59
C ALA A 315 -47.35 35.32 45.78
N ALA A 316 -46.19 35.08 46.40
CA ALA A 316 -45.68 35.95 47.46
C ALA A 316 -45.30 37.33 46.93
N GLY A 317 -44.62 37.40 45.77
CA GLY A 317 -44.18 38.66 45.18
C GLY A 317 -45.30 39.60 44.74
N ASN A 318 -46.51 39.07 44.51
CA ASN A 318 -47.69 39.85 44.11
C ASN A 318 -48.83 39.83 45.16
N GLY A 319 -48.56 39.32 46.37
CA GLY A 319 -49.49 39.30 47.50
C GLY A 319 -50.69 38.35 47.36
N ARG A 320 -50.65 37.41 46.40
CA ARG A 320 -51.71 36.43 46.17
C ARG A 320 -51.69 35.29 47.20
N ASP A 321 -50.56 35.04 47.84
CA ASP A 321 -50.36 34.04 48.91
C ASP A 321 -51.27 34.25 50.14
N ALA A 322 -51.72 35.48 50.38
CA ALA A 322 -52.70 35.79 51.43
C ALA A 322 -54.14 35.29 51.12
N SER A 323 -54.44 34.90 49.88
CA SER A 323 -55.76 34.40 49.50
C SER A 323 -56.00 32.96 50.01
N PRO A 324 -57.14 32.66 50.67
CA PRO A 324 -57.48 31.30 51.09
C PRO A 324 -57.51 30.31 49.93
N THR A 325 -58.00 30.72 48.76
CA THR A 325 -58.07 29.87 47.55
C THR A 325 -56.69 29.56 47.00
N VAL A 326 -55.75 30.51 47.04
CA VAL A 326 -54.38 30.31 46.56
C VAL A 326 -53.61 29.39 47.51
N ARG A 327 -53.82 29.52 48.84
CA ARG A 327 -53.25 28.59 49.82
C ARG A 327 -53.78 27.16 49.67
N ALA A 328 -55.09 26.99 49.52
CA ALA A 328 -55.67 25.67 49.31
C ALA A 328 -55.10 25.00 48.04
N ALA A 329 -55.03 25.74 46.93
CA ALA A 329 -54.44 25.23 45.69
C ALA A 329 -52.94 24.91 45.83
N HIS A 330 -52.18 25.73 46.57
CA HIS A 330 -50.78 25.43 46.90
C HIS A 330 -50.65 24.11 47.67
N ASP A 331 -51.45 23.95 48.73
CA ASP A 331 -51.36 22.80 49.62
C ASP A 331 -51.76 21.52 48.89
N GLU A 332 -52.80 21.56 48.05
CA GLU A 332 -53.20 20.45 47.18
C GLU A 332 -52.13 20.09 46.15
N ALA A 333 -51.59 21.09 45.43
CA ALA A 333 -50.54 20.87 44.44
C ALA A 333 -49.27 20.31 45.07
N ARG A 334 -48.87 20.85 46.23
CA ARG A 334 -47.71 20.37 47.00
C ARG A 334 -47.91 18.95 47.49
N ALA A 335 -49.07 18.65 48.07
CA ALA A 335 -49.40 17.30 48.54
C ALA A 335 -49.36 16.29 47.39
N ALA A 336 -49.86 16.65 46.21
CA ALA A 336 -49.84 15.79 45.04
C ALA A 336 -48.42 15.49 44.54
N VAL A 337 -47.55 16.50 44.39
CA VAL A 337 -46.17 16.26 43.90
C VAL A 337 -45.27 15.54 44.92
N ASP A 338 -45.55 15.70 46.22
CA ASP A 338 -44.79 15.08 47.31
C ASP A 338 -45.29 13.67 47.68
N ALA A 339 -46.50 13.29 47.27
CA ALA A 339 -47.03 11.94 47.43
C ALA A 339 -46.09 10.88 46.83
N THR A 340 -45.99 9.72 47.49
CA THR A 340 -45.23 8.56 47.01
C THR A 340 -46.06 7.30 47.25
N PRO A 341 -46.60 6.66 46.21
CA PRO A 341 -46.47 7.00 44.78
C PRO A 341 -47.23 8.29 44.38
N CYS A 342 -46.72 8.99 43.37
CA CYS A 342 -47.28 10.22 42.81
C CYS A 342 -48.12 9.91 41.56
N ASP A 343 -49.35 10.43 41.52
CA ASP A 343 -50.14 10.50 40.29
C ASP A 343 -49.71 11.75 39.52
N VAL A 344 -48.85 11.56 38.51
CA VAL A 344 -48.22 12.66 37.77
C VAL A 344 -49.24 13.47 36.96
N ASP A 345 -50.29 12.84 36.45
CA ASP A 345 -51.33 13.52 35.68
C ASP A 345 -52.22 14.39 36.58
N LEU A 346 -52.62 13.86 37.74
CA LEU A 346 -53.33 14.65 38.75
C LEU A 346 -52.46 15.80 39.27
N ALA A 347 -51.19 15.52 39.59
CA ALA A 347 -50.25 16.53 40.04
C ALA A 347 -50.08 17.65 39.00
N ARG A 348 -49.98 17.31 37.71
CA ARG A 348 -49.89 18.30 36.61
C ARG A 348 -51.09 19.26 36.63
N ALA A 349 -52.31 18.73 36.70
CA ALA A 349 -53.52 19.54 36.72
C ALA A 349 -53.58 20.48 37.94
N LEU A 350 -53.20 19.98 39.13
CA LEU A 350 -53.19 20.79 40.36
C LEU A 350 -52.12 21.89 40.33
N VAL A 351 -50.93 21.61 39.77
CA VAL A 351 -49.88 22.61 39.59
C VAL A 351 -50.31 23.70 38.61
N GLU A 352 -50.92 23.34 37.49
CA GLU A 352 -51.44 24.31 36.52
C GLU A 352 -52.54 25.20 37.11
N GLN A 353 -53.44 24.63 37.92
CA GLN A 353 -54.44 25.39 38.66
C GLN A 353 -53.78 26.35 39.65
N TYR A 354 -52.78 25.91 40.40
CA TYR A 354 -52.06 26.76 41.33
C TYR A 354 -51.33 27.91 40.63
N GLU A 355 -50.60 27.61 39.55
CA GLU A 355 -49.93 28.62 38.72
C GLU A 355 -50.90 29.67 38.17
N HIS A 356 -52.08 29.23 37.72
CA HIS A 356 -53.12 30.16 37.27
C HIS A 356 -53.57 31.10 38.40
N LEU A 357 -53.82 30.55 39.59
CA LEU A 357 -54.29 31.33 40.75
C LEU A 357 -53.20 32.26 41.33
N ALA A 358 -51.94 31.87 41.21
CA ALA A 358 -50.76 32.62 41.65
C ALA A 358 -50.47 33.86 40.79
N ARG A 359 -51.04 33.95 39.58
CA ARG A 359 -50.88 35.12 38.70
C ARG A 359 -51.49 36.40 39.33
N PRO A 360 -50.92 37.57 39.01
CA PRO A 360 -51.48 38.84 39.46
C PRO A 360 -52.89 39.05 38.88
N LEU A 361 -53.78 39.63 39.68
CA LEU A 361 -55.14 39.98 39.23
C LEU A 361 -55.08 41.17 38.23
N PRO A 362 -55.88 41.14 37.16
CA PRO A 362 -55.99 42.29 36.25
C PRO A 362 -56.51 43.52 37.02
N GLY A 363 -55.73 44.59 37.04
CA GLY A 363 -56.05 45.85 37.71
C GLY A 363 -55.51 46.01 39.14
N GLY A 364 -54.73 45.05 39.66
CA GLY A 364 -54.06 45.20 40.95
C GLY A 364 -52.99 46.29 40.92
N GLN A 365 -53.10 47.28 41.81
CA GLN A 365 -52.07 48.31 42.02
C GLN A 365 -50.78 47.67 42.56
N GLY A 366 -49.91 47.23 41.66
CA GLY A 366 -48.65 46.57 42.01
C GLY A 366 -47.64 46.49 40.86
N GLY A 367 -47.71 47.41 39.90
CA GLY A 367 -46.60 47.66 38.98
C GLY A 367 -45.43 48.35 39.72
N PRO A 368 -44.17 48.13 39.30
CA PRO A 368 -42.99 48.55 40.06
C PRO A 368 -42.94 50.07 40.25
N ARG A 369 -42.60 50.49 41.48
CA ARG A 369 -41.92 51.74 41.76
C ARG A 369 -40.43 51.46 41.90
#